data_AF-A0A9X0CUY8-F1
#
_entry.id   AF-A0A9X0CUY8-F1
#
_cell.length_a   1.000
_cell.length_b   1.000
_cell.length_c   1.000
_cell.angle_alpha   90.00
_cell.angle_beta   90.00
_cell.angle_gamma   90.00
#
_symmetry.space_group_name_H-M   'P 1'
#
loop_
_entity.id
_entity.type
_entity.pdbx_description
1 polymer ?
#
loop_
_entity_poly.entity_id
_entity_poly.type
_entity_poly.pdbx_seq_one_letter_code
_entity_poly.pdbx_strand_id
1 'polypeptide(L)'
;MWPSKQLDPLKKKQVVLQRSCKLLVHEIAHLFGVNHCIWFSCCMNGSGHLSEDFAQPIYLCPVDLHKLQHLCGFDVVDRYRKLLEFFKRHGMTDEAQWFETRLEFITTSDDR
;
A
#
# COMPACT_ATOMS: atom_id res chain seq x y z
N MET A 1 -35.67 -3.33 3.32
CA MET A 1 -35.18 -2.12 4.02
C MET A 1 -33.73 -2.40 4.42
N TRP A 2 -32.77 -2.02 3.58
CA TRP A 2 -31.34 -2.21 3.89
C TRP A 2 -30.96 -1.21 5.00
N PRO A 3 -30.45 -1.65 6.15
CA PRO A 3 -30.00 -0.71 7.16
C PRO A 3 -28.72 -0.07 6.64
N SER A 4 -28.86 1.15 6.12
CA SER A 4 -27.76 2.03 5.76
C SER A 4 -27.00 2.39 7.04
N LYS A 5 -26.07 1.53 7.47
CA LYS A 5 -25.10 1.91 8.50
C LYS A 5 -24.24 3.03 7.91
N GLN A 6 -24.62 4.27 8.19
CA GLN A 6 -23.78 5.43 7.89
C GLN A 6 -22.44 5.22 8.59
N LEU A 7 -21.37 5.15 7.81
CA LEU A 7 -20.01 5.17 8.33
C LEU A 7 -19.81 6.47 9.10
N ASP A 8 -19.21 6.37 10.28
CA ASP A 8 -18.70 7.51 11.04
C ASP A 8 -17.93 8.47 10.09
N PRO A 9 -18.21 9.78 10.11
CA PRO A 9 -17.56 10.75 9.23
C PRO A 9 -16.02 10.70 9.24
N LEU A 10 -15.41 10.40 10.38
CA LEU A 10 -13.95 10.24 10.46
C LEU A 10 -13.50 8.98 9.71
N LYS A 11 -14.17 7.85 9.93
CA LYS A 11 -13.91 6.62 9.18
C LYS A 11 -14.11 6.79 7.68
N LYS A 12 -15.12 7.57 7.26
CA LYS A 12 -15.35 7.88 5.84
C LYS A 12 -14.18 8.66 5.23
N LYS A 13 -13.67 9.69 5.92
CA LYS A 13 -12.48 10.45 5.48
C LYS A 13 -11.25 9.56 5.35
N GLN A 14 -11.02 8.70 6.34
CA GLN A 14 -9.91 7.74 6.33
C GLN A 14 -9.99 6.80 5.11
N VAL A 15 -11.17 6.21 4.84
CA VAL A 15 -11.36 5.31 3.70
C VAL A 15 -11.14 6.01 2.36
N VAL A 16 -11.66 7.23 2.21
CA VAL A 16 -11.45 8.02 0.99
C VAL A 16 -9.96 8.30 0.78
N LEU A 17 -9.26 8.78 1.81
CA LEU A 17 -7.83 9.05 1.73
C LEU A 17 -7.03 7.79 1.35
N GLN A 18 -7.30 6.68 2.03
CA GLN A 18 -6.60 5.41 1.78
C GLN A 18 -6.77 4.95 0.33
N ARG A 19 -8.01 4.98 -0.19
CA ARG A 19 -8.32 4.56 -1.56
C ARG A 19 -7.72 5.51 -2.59
N SER A 20 -7.79 6.82 -2.35
CA SER A 20 -7.17 7.81 -3.22
C SER A 20 -5.66 7.63 -3.28
N CYS A 21 -5.00 7.40 -2.14
CA CYS A 21 -3.56 7.11 -2.11
C CYS A 21 -3.23 5.82 -2.85
N LYS A 22 -4.00 4.74 -2.66
CA LYS A 22 -3.78 3.47 -3.36
C LYS A 22 -3.87 3.64 -4.88
N LEU A 23 -4.95 4.26 -5.35
CA LEU A 23 -5.13 4.53 -6.78
C LEU A 23 -4.00 5.40 -7.32
N LEU A 24 -3.63 6.46 -6.62
CA LEU A 24 -2.53 7.34 -7.03
C LEU A 24 -1.21 6.58 -7.13
N VAL A 25 -0.89 5.71 -6.17
CA VAL A 25 0.32 4.87 -6.20
C VAL A 25 0.30 3.93 -7.40
N HIS A 26 -0.85 3.31 -7.70
CA HIS A 26 -1.03 2.42 -8.86
C HIS A 26 -0.74 3.16 -10.18
N GLU A 27 -1.41 4.30 -10.39
CA GLU A 27 -1.25 5.06 -11.62
C GLU A 27 0.16 5.68 -11.75
N ILE A 28 0.75 6.16 -10.64
CA ILE A 28 2.14 6.66 -10.68
C ILE A 28 3.11 5.54 -11.05
N ALA A 29 2.93 4.32 -10.54
CA ALA A 29 3.78 3.20 -10.90
C ALA A 29 3.66 2.84 -12.40
N HIS A 30 2.48 2.99 -13.01
CA HIS A 30 2.32 2.90 -14.45
C HIS A 30 3.13 3.96 -15.22
N LEU A 31 3.24 5.19 -14.70
CA LEU A 31 4.11 6.22 -15.30
C LEU A 31 5.60 5.85 -15.26
N PHE A 32 6.01 5.03 -14.30
CA PHE A 32 7.35 4.44 -14.23
C PHE A 32 7.52 3.16 -15.08
N GLY A 33 6.51 2.77 -15.87
CA GLY A 33 6.54 1.58 -16.70
C GLY A 33 6.33 0.25 -15.94
N VAL A 34 5.84 0.32 -14.71
CA VAL A 34 5.48 -0.88 -13.93
C VAL A 34 4.09 -1.36 -14.39
N ASN A 35 4.04 -2.49 -15.09
CA ASN A 35 2.80 -3.13 -15.50
C ASN A 35 2.11 -3.84 -14.34
N HIS A 36 0.87 -4.29 -14.58
CA HIS A 36 0.13 -5.10 -13.62
C HIS A 36 0.94 -6.31 -13.13
N CYS A 37 0.82 -6.58 -11.83
CA CYS A 37 1.52 -7.65 -11.15
C CYS A 37 0.68 -8.92 -11.07
N ILE A 38 1.29 -10.05 -11.38
CA ILE A 38 0.70 -11.39 -11.29
C ILE A 38 1.42 -12.30 -10.29
N TRP A 39 2.45 -11.78 -9.60
CA TRP A 39 3.36 -12.60 -8.79
C TRP A 39 2.88 -12.80 -7.36
N PHE A 40 2.39 -11.73 -6.74
CA PHE A 40 2.00 -11.71 -5.33
C PHE A 40 0.87 -10.70 -5.11
N SER A 41 0.32 -10.67 -3.89
CA SER A 41 -0.55 -9.58 -3.44
C SER A 41 0.21 -8.24 -3.50
N CYS A 42 -0.28 -7.30 -4.30
CA CYS A 42 0.41 -6.08 -4.67
C CYS A 42 -0.59 -4.96 -5.02
N CYS A 43 -0.22 -3.71 -4.71
CA CYS A 43 -0.93 -2.52 -5.21
C CYS A 43 -1.04 -2.49 -6.74
N MET A 44 -0.13 -3.15 -7.45
CA MET A 44 -0.14 -3.26 -8.91
C MET A 44 -0.94 -4.45 -9.44
N ASN A 45 -1.64 -5.24 -8.62
CA ASN A 45 -2.49 -6.29 -9.17
C ASN A 45 -3.57 -5.69 -10.08
N GLY A 46 -3.80 -6.33 -11.24
CA GLY A 46 -4.86 -5.90 -12.15
C GLY A 46 -6.24 -6.13 -11.53
N SER A 47 -7.19 -5.24 -11.81
CA SER A 47 -8.57 -5.32 -11.35
C SER A 47 -9.53 -5.17 -12.53
N GLY A 48 -10.48 -6.08 -12.67
CA GLY A 48 -11.59 -5.99 -13.62
C GLY A 48 -12.81 -5.25 -13.05
N HIS A 49 -12.91 -5.12 -11.72
CA HIS A 49 -14.00 -4.41 -11.05
C HIS A 49 -13.60 -3.82 -9.69
N LEU A 50 -14.39 -2.87 -9.17
CA LEU A 50 -14.09 -2.13 -7.92
C LEU A 50 -13.90 -3.01 -6.68
N SER A 51 -14.61 -4.15 -6.57
CA SER A 51 -14.46 -5.06 -5.43
C SER A 51 -13.10 -5.74 -5.38
N GLU A 52 -12.49 -6.03 -6.54
CA GLU A 52 -11.12 -6.54 -6.64
C GLU A 52 -10.13 -5.47 -6.21
N ASP A 53 -10.30 -4.25 -6.71
CA ASP A 53 -9.44 -3.13 -6.32
C ASP A 53 -9.50 -2.90 -4.80
N PHE A 54 -10.68 -2.98 -4.18
CA PHE A 54 -10.80 -2.79 -2.74
C PHE A 54 -10.20 -3.93 -1.89
N ALA A 55 -10.02 -5.13 -2.45
CA ALA A 55 -9.42 -6.26 -1.75
C ALA A 55 -7.89 -6.26 -1.82
N GLN A 56 -7.31 -5.53 -2.77
CA GLN A 56 -5.86 -5.46 -2.97
C GLN A 56 -5.20 -4.53 -1.95
N PRO A 57 -3.95 -4.82 -1.58
CA PRO A 57 -3.21 -4.01 -0.63
C PRO A 57 -2.76 -2.68 -1.24
N ILE A 58 -2.43 -1.71 -0.37
CA ILE A 58 -1.79 -0.45 -0.78
C ILE A 58 -0.27 -0.58 -0.98
N TYR A 59 0.35 -1.65 -0.48
CA TYR A 59 1.79 -1.87 -0.57
C TYR A 59 2.20 -2.56 -1.88
N LEU A 60 3.43 -2.30 -2.32
CA LEU A 60 4.05 -3.05 -3.42
C LEU A 60 4.61 -4.37 -2.90
N CYS A 61 4.44 -5.44 -3.67
CA CYS A 61 5.12 -6.71 -3.42
C CYS A 61 6.64 -6.56 -3.64
N PRO A 62 7.48 -7.52 -3.19
CA PRO A 62 8.93 -7.42 -3.33
C PRO A 62 9.40 -7.21 -4.78
N VAL A 63 8.70 -7.81 -5.75
CA VAL A 63 9.03 -7.68 -7.18
C VAL A 63 8.86 -6.25 -7.67
N ASP A 64 7.68 -5.65 -7.45
CA ASP A 64 7.41 -4.30 -7.95
C ASP A 64 8.05 -3.21 -7.09
N LEU A 65 8.26 -3.49 -5.80
CA LEU A 65 9.09 -2.65 -4.95
C LEU A 65 10.51 -2.56 -5.50
N HIS A 66 11.12 -3.69 -5.87
CA HIS A 66 12.47 -3.71 -6.43
C HIS A 66 12.54 -3.03 -7.81
N LYS A 67 11.53 -3.23 -8.68
CA LYS A 67 11.43 -2.48 -9.94
C LYS A 67 11.44 -0.98 -9.70
N LEU A 68 10.58 -0.50 -8.78
CA LEU A 68 10.49 0.93 -8.48
C LEU A 68 11.75 1.45 -7.79
N GLN A 69 12.35 0.65 -6.90
CA GLN A 69 13.62 0.98 -6.25
C GLN A 69 14.74 1.14 -7.27
N HIS A 70 14.84 0.25 -8.25
CA HIS A 70 15.82 0.33 -9.32
C HIS A 70 15.66 1.61 -10.16
N LEU A 71 14.41 2.02 -10.41
CA LEU A 71 14.10 3.21 -11.21
C LEU A 71 14.30 4.53 -10.45
N CYS A 72 14.03 4.54 -9.14
CA CYS A 72 14.01 5.77 -8.34
C CYS A 72 15.18 5.92 -7.34
N GLY A 73 15.93 4.85 -7.05
CA GLY A 73 17.10 4.87 -6.19
C GLY A 73 16.83 5.18 -4.71
N PHE A 74 15.67 4.80 -4.16
CA PHE A 74 15.35 5.02 -2.75
C PHE A 74 15.83 3.89 -1.83
N ASP A 75 16.06 4.21 -0.56
CA ASP A 75 16.25 3.21 0.49
C ASP A 75 14.89 2.63 0.94
N VAL A 76 14.80 1.30 0.99
CA VAL A 76 13.55 0.59 1.28
C VAL A 76 13.14 0.77 2.74
N VAL A 77 14.11 0.74 3.67
CA VAL A 77 13.83 0.83 5.10
C VAL A 77 13.31 2.23 5.43
N ASP A 78 13.96 3.27 4.93
CA ASP A 78 13.53 4.66 5.10
C ASP A 78 12.17 4.93 4.45
N ARG A 79 11.92 4.34 3.26
CA ARG A 79 10.60 4.39 2.63
C ARG A 79 9.54 3.78 3.56
N TYR A 80 9.81 2.60 4.11
CA TYR A 80 8.85 1.90 4.96
C TYR A 80 8.62 2.61 6.29
N ARG A 81 9.66 3.22 6.90
CA ARG A 81 9.51 4.07 8.09
C ARG A 81 8.57 5.26 7.84
N LYS A 82 8.75 5.96 6.71
CA LYS A 82 7.90 7.10 6.32
C LYS A 82 6.44 6.67 6.06
N LEU A 83 6.26 5.52 5.41
CA LEU A 83 4.93 4.95 5.18
C LEU A 83 4.26 4.55 6.51
N LEU A 84 4.99 3.88 7.41
CA LEU A 84 4.50 3.53 8.74
C LEU A 84 4.03 4.76 9.52
N GLU A 85 4.82 5.84 9.51
CA GLU A 85 4.45 7.10 10.16
C GLU A 85 3.17 7.69 9.54
N PHE A 86 3.06 7.68 8.21
CA PHE A 86 1.86 8.14 7.51
C PHE A 86 0.62 7.34 7.92
N PHE A 87 0.71 6.01 7.95
CA PHE A 87 -0.42 5.15 8.30
C PHE A 87 -0.83 5.32 9.77
N LYS A 88 0.14 5.39 10.70
CA LYS A 88 -0.11 5.69 12.12
C LYS A 88 -0.81 7.04 12.29
N ARG A 89 -0.33 8.09 11.62
CA ARG A 89 -0.90 9.44 11.68
C ARG A 89 -2.37 9.50 11.23
N HIS A 90 -2.77 8.66 10.27
CA HIS A 90 -4.12 8.67 9.70
C HIS A 90 -5.02 7.54 10.22
N GLY A 91 -4.62 6.84 11.30
CA GLY A 91 -5.43 5.78 11.90
C GLY A 91 -5.63 4.55 11.01
N MET A 92 -4.73 4.32 10.06
CA MET A 92 -4.75 3.17 9.13
C MET A 92 -4.01 2.00 9.78
N THR A 93 -4.67 1.34 10.74
CA THR A 93 -4.07 0.35 11.65
C THR A 93 -3.55 -0.89 10.93
N ASP A 94 -4.31 -1.39 9.95
CA ASP A 94 -3.98 -2.65 9.27
C ASP A 94 -2.75 -2.46 8.38
N GLU A 95 -2.70 -1.32 7.65
CA GLU A 95 -1.52 -0.91 6.90
C GLU A 95 -0.32 -0.67 7.82
N ALA A 96 -0.51 0.06 8.93
CA ALA A 96 0.57 0.32 9.89
C ALA A 96 1.16 -0.99 10.45
N GLN A 97 0.31 -1.94 10.84
CA GLN A 97 0.75 -3.24 11.35
C GLN A 97 1.54 -4.03 10.30
N TRP A 98 1.10 -3.99 9.04
CA TRP A 98 1.81 -4.64 7.95
C TRP A 98 3.23 -4.06 7.78
N PHE A 99 3.36 -2.73 7.74
CA PHE A 99 4.67 -2.08 7.59
C PHE A 99 5.58 -2.27 8.80
N GLU A 100 5.03 -2.31 10.02
CA GLU A 100 5.78 -2.58 11.25
C GLU A 100 6.39 -3.99 11.22
N THR A 101 5.56 -5.01 10.96
CA THR A 101 6.02 -6.40 10.81
C THR A 101 7.08 -6.53 9.71
N ARG A 102 6.90 -5.80 8.61
CA ARG A 102 7.82 -5.87 7.47
C ARG A 102 9.15 -5.18 7.73
N LEU A 103 9.13 -4.06 8.44
CA LEU A 103 10.35 -3.38 8.90
C LEU A 103 11.15 -4.28 9.83
N GLU A 104 10.51 -4.86 10.85
CA GLU A 104 11.17 -5.78 11.78
C GLU A 104 11.87 -6.94 11.04
N PHE A 105 11.18 -7.54 10.06
CA PHE A 105 11.74 -8.62 9.26
C PHE A 105 12.99 -8.20 8.48
N ILE A 106 12.94 -7.06 7.78
CA ILE A 106 14.04 -6.61 6.91
C ILE A 106 15.23 -6.13 7.75
N THR A 107 14.99 -5.34 8.79
CA THR A 107 16.08 -4.80 9.62
C THR A 107 16.78 -5.87 10.46
N THR A 108 16.08 -6.95 10.83
CA THR A 108 16.70 -8.08 11.54
C THR A 108 17.42 -9.05 10.60
N SER A 109 17.10 -9.02 9.30
CA SER A 109 17.72 -9.88 8.30
C SER A 109 19.03 -9.31 7.76
N ASP A 110 19.23 -7.98 7.80
CA ASP A 110 20.48 -7.32 7.42
C ASP A 110 21.64 -7.58 8.41
N ASP A 111 21.35 -8.11 9.61
CA ASP A 111 22.35 -8.52 10.61
C ASP A 111 22.89 -9.97 10.42
N ARG A 112 22.58 -10.63 9.29
CA ARG A 112 23.07 -11.98 8.94
C ARG A 112 23.90 -11.98 7.67
#